data_AF-A0A4U0YGU8-F1
#
_entry.id   AF-A0A4U0YGU8-F1
#
_cell.length_a   1.000
_cell.length_b   1.000
_cell.length_c   1.000
_cell.angle_alpha   90.00
_cell.angle_beta   90.00
_cell.angle_gamma   90.00
#
_symmetry.space_group_name_H-M   'P 1'
#
loop_
_entity.id
_entity.type
_entity.pdbx_description
1 polymer ?
#
loop_
_entity_poly.entity_id
_entity_poly.type
_entity_poly.pdbx_seq_one_letter_code
_entity_poly.pdbx_strand_id
1 'polypeptide(L)'
;MPDARPNPAPVPHRGVLAIGLLGGLLAVILAALAAHGPLAPTDVTGQRQIDTANLLHFVHVLALMLLAFWPGPGPWRLVTAACWIAGTLLFSGSLYALILFGQAWPGLVTPLGGLLLMLGWLAWLTGVIRAKKAP
;
A
#
# COMPACT_ATOMS: atom_id res chain seq x y z
N MET A 1 43.68 12.45 7.18
CA MET A 1 42.85 11.85 6.10
C MET A 1 41.53 11.46 6.77
N PRO A 2 40.41 12.15 6.49
CA PRO A 2 39.12 11.77 7.04
C PRO A 2 38.80 10.34 6.61
N ASP A 3 38.55 9.49 7.59
CA ASP A 3 37.87 8.21 7.49
C ASP A 3 36.78 8.26 6.40
N ALA A 4 37.04 7.60 5.27
CA ALA A 4 36.11 7.46 4.15
C ALA A 4 35.26 6.19 4.29
N ARG A 5 34.80 5.85 5.51
CA ARG A 5 33.79 4.80 5.68
C ARG A 5 32.51 5.23 4.96
N PRO A 6 31.99 4.44 3.99
CA PRO A 6 30.71 4.71 3.37
C PRO A 6 29.65 4.85 4.46
N ASN A 7 28.78 5.86 4.34
CA ASN A 7 27.64 6.01 5.24
C ASN A 7 26.86 4.67 5.23
N PRO A 8 26.64 4.01 6.39
CA PRO A 8 25.93 2.75 6.42
C PRO A 8 24.56 2.89 5.74
N ALA A 9 24.20 1.87 4.97
CA ALA A 9 22.91 1.83 4.29
C ALA A 9 21.75 2.01 5.31
N PRO A 10 20.64 2.67 4.93
CA PRO A 10 19.50 2.84 5.81
C PRO A 10 19.02 1.48 6.35
N VAL A 11 18.97 1.35 7.67
CA VAL A 11 18.44 0.14 8.32
C VAL A 11 16.91 0.13 8.18
N PRO A 12 16.29 -0.93 7.64
CA PRO A 12 14.87 -0.94 7.39
C PRO A 12 14.05 -1.01 8.68
N HIS A 13 12.90 -0.36 8.68
CA HIS A 13 11.85 -0.55 9.68
C HIS A 13 11.20 -1.92 9.50
N ARG A 14 11.66 -2.91 10.27
CA ARG A 14 11.29 -4.33 10.15
C ARG A 14 9.77 -4.57 10.12
N GLY A 15 9.00 -3.90 10.96
CA GLY A 15 7.54 -4.05 11.01
C GLY A 15 6.85 -3.57 9.73
N VAL A 16 7.25 -2.40 9.21
CA VAL A 16 6.69 -1.85 7.96
C VAL A 16 7.07 -2.76 6.78
N LEU A 17 8.32 -3.24 6.75
CA LEU A 17 8.79 -4.16 5.72
C LEU A 17 8.03 -5.49 5.76
N ALA A 18 7.82 -6.08 6.94
CA ALA A 18 7.09 -7.33 7.09
C ALA A 18 5.64 -7.20 6.61
N ILE A 19 4.94 -6.10 6.96
CA ILE A 19 3.59 -5.83 6.47
C ILE A 19 3.58 -5.67 4.94
N GLY A 20 4.56 -4.95 4.37
CA GLY A 20 4.71 -4.82 2.93
C GLY A 20 4.89 -6.18 2.23
N LEU A 21 5.77 -7.04 2.76
CA LEU A 21 6.03 -8.39 2.22
C LEU A 21 4.81 -9.31 2.32
N LEU A 22 4.12 -9.32 3.45
CA LEU A 22 2.86 -10.07 3.62
C LEU A 22 1.77 -9.54 2.67
N GLY A 23 1.66 -8.22 2.52
CA GLY A 23 0.75 -7.59 1.57
C GLY A 23 1.08 -7.95 0.13
N GLY A 24 2.36 -7.96 -0.24
CA GLY A 24 2.81 -8.39 -1.57
C GLY A 24 2.47 -9.85 -1.86
N LEU A 25 2.68 -10.75 -0.91
CA LEU A 25 2.26 -12.15 -1.01
C LEU A 25 0.74 -12.25 -1.23
N LEU A 26 -0.05 -11.53 -0.44
CA LEU A 26 -1.50 -11.53 -0.57
C LEU A 26 -1.96 -10.96 -1.92
N ALA A 27 -1.32 -9.90 -2.41
CA ALA A 27 -1.61 -9.31 -3.70
C ALA A 27 -1.38 -10.32 -4.85
N VAL A 28 -0.30 -11.11 -4.79
CA VAL A 28 -0.05 -12.18 -5.77
C VAL A 28 -1.11 -13.27 -5.70
N ILE A 29 -1.48 -13.73 -4.49
CA ILE A 29 -2.53 -14.74 -4.30
C ILE A 29 -3.85 -14.25 -4.91
N LEU A 30 -4.27 -13.03 -4.57
CA LEU A 30 -5.53 -12.46 -5.05
C LEU A 30 -5.53 -12.21 -6.56
N ALA A 31 -4.39 -11.80 -7.13
CA ALA A 31 -4.25 -11.66 -8.58
C ALA A 31 -4.38 -13.02 -9.31
N ALA A 32 -3.79 -14.09 -8.78
CA ALA A 32 -3.93 -15.43 -9.33
C ALA A 32 -5.39 -15.93 -9.25
N LEU A 33 -6.06 -15.70 -8.12
CA LEU A 33 -7.48 -16.04 -7.95
C LEU A 33 -8.38 -15.21 -8.87
N ALA A 34 -8.02 -13.96 -9.17
CA ALA A 34 -8.75 -13.10 -10.12
C ALA A 34 -8.57 -13.53 -11.58
N ALA A 35 -7.44 -14.12 -11.93
CA ALA A 35 -7.17 -14.59 -13.29
C ALA A 35 -7.77 -15.97 -13.59
N HIS A 36 -7.76 -16.87 -12.61
CA HIS A 36 -8.04 -18.30 -12.84
C HIS A 36 -8.94 -18.96 -11.79
N GLY A 37 -9.38 -18.22 -10.79
CA GLY A 37 -10.02 -18.77 -9.60
C GLY A 37 -11.39 -18.14 -9.30
N PRO A 38 -11.85 -18.24 -8.05
CA PRO A 38 -13.18 -17.79 -7.62
C PRO A 38 -13.36 -16.27 -7.66
N LEU A 39 -12.29 -15.50 -7.90
CA LEU A 39 -12.31 -14.05 -8.07
C LEU A 39 -12.39 -13.64 -9.55
N ALA A 40 -12.49 -14.58 -10.49
CA ALA A 40 -12.58 -14.30 -11.91
C ALA A 40 -13.93 -13.65 -12.27
N PRO A 41 -13.95 -12.37 -12.67
CA PRO A 41 -15.20 -11.69 -12.99
C PRO A 41 -15.83 -12.21 -14.29
N THR A 42 -17.15 -12.21 -14.36
CA THR A 42 -17.92 -12.68 -15.53
C THR A 42 -18.30 -11.56 -16.49
N ASP A 43 -18.12 -10.30 -16.10
CA ASP A 43 -18.45 -9.12 -16.88
C ASP A 43 -17.31 -8.08 -16.89
N VAL A 44 -17.38 -7.16 -17.86
CA VAL A 44 -16.35 -6.13 -18.10
C VAL A 44 -16.20 -5.14 -16.93
N THR A 45 -17.30 -4.85 -16.22
CA THR A 45 -17.27 -3.94 -15.06
C THR A 45 -16.54 -4.60 -13.91
N GLY A 46 -16.88 -5.85 -13.60
CA GLY A 46 -16.18 -6.64 -12.59
C GLY A 46 -14.69 -6.81 -12.92
N GLN A 47 -14.34 -7.03 -14.19
CA GLN A 47 -12.94 -7.08 -14.63
C GLN A 47 -12.19 -5.77 -14.33
N ARG A 48 -12.77 -4.63 -14.68
CA ARG A 48 -12.16 -3.32 -14.37
C ARG A 48 -12.00 -3.09 -12.87
N GLN A 49 -12.99 -3.52 -12.07
CA GLN A 49 -12.94 -3.39 -10.61
C GLN A 49 -11.81 -4.24 -10.02
N ILE A 50 -11.68 -5.51 -10.42
CA ILE A 50 -10.64 -6.40 -9.90
C ILE A 50 -9.24 -5.95 -10.33
N ASP A 51 -9.09 -5.48 -11.57
CA ASP A 51 -7.82 -4.97 -12.09
C ASP A 51 -7.39 -3.71 -11.31
N THR A 52 -8.33 -2.82 -11.03
CA THR A 52 -8.08 -1.62 -10.22
C THR A 52 -7.71 -1.98 -8.77
N ALA A 53 -8.41 -2.94 -8.18
CA ALA A 53 -8.13 -3.42 -6.82
C ALA A 53 -6.72 -4.00 -6.72
N ASN A 54 -6.33 -4.87 -7.66
CA ASN A 54 -5.01 -5.47 -7.76
C ASN A 54 -3.92 -4.43 -7.98
N LEU A 55 -4.13 -3.50 -8.92
CA LEU A 55 -3.17 -2.43 -9.20
C LEU A 55 -2.91 -1.59 -7.94
N LEU A 56 -3.97 -1.08 -7.29
CA LEU A 56 -3.79 -0.24 -6.11
C LEU A 56 -3.27 -1.03 -4.91
N HIS A 57 -3.59 -2.33 -4.79
CA HIS A 57 -3.01 -3.17 -3.74
C HIS A 57 -1.50 -3.29 -3.94
N PHE A 58 -1.04 -3.71 -5.13
CA PHE A 58 0.37 -3.87 -5.44
C PHE A 58 1.17 -2.57 -5.29
N VAL A 59 0.65 -1.45 -5.83
CA VAL A 59 1.33 -0.16 -5.76
C VAL A 59 1.60 0.24 -4.30
N HIS A 60 0.61 0.10 -3.42
CA HIS A 60 0.75 0.57 -2.05
C HIS A 60 1.55 -0.38 -1.15
N VAL A 61 1.54 -1.70 -1.40
CA VAL A 61 2.42 -2.63 -0.66
C VAL A 61 3.88 -2.49 -1.10
N LEU A 62 4.15 -2.25 -2.38
CA LEU A 62 5.50 -1.90 -2.85
C LEU A 62 5.95 -0.55 -2.27
N ALA A 63 5.06 0.44 -2.22
CA ALA A 63 5.35 1.72 -1.57
C ALA A 63 5.65 1.55 -0.07
N LEU A 64 4.93 0.68 0.65
CA LEU A 64 5.24 0.32 2.04
C LEU A 64 6.64 -0.30 2.18
N MET A 65 7.04 -1.18 1.27
CA MET A 65 8.39 -1.75 1.26
C MET A 65 9.45 -0.64 1.09
N LEU A 66 9.24 0.29 0.17
CA LEU A 66 10.14 1.44 -0.03
C LEU A 66 10.17 2.35 1.21
N LEU A 67 9.01 2.62 1.80
CA LEU A 67 8.87 3.42 3.00
C LEU A 67 9.63 2.82 4.19
N ALA A 68 9.76 1.49 4.26
CA ALA A 68 10.52 0.83 5.32
C ALA A 68 12.01 1.23 5.31
N PHE A 69 12.58 1.57 4.15
CA PHE A 69 13.97 2.01 4.02
C PHE A 69 14.13 3.53 4.13
N TRP A 70 13.04 4.28 4.20
CA TRP A 70 13.11 5.73 4.25
C TRP A 70 13.62 6.21 5.63
N PRO A 71 14.75 6.94 5.70
CA PRO A 71 15.33 7.41 6.96
C PRO A 71 14.64 8.66 7.53
N GLY A 72 13.51 9.08 6.94
CA GLY A 72 12.78 10.26 7.36
C GLY A 72 12.14 10.16 8.75
N PRO A 73 11.48 11.24 9.21
CA PRO A 73 10.98 11.33 10.57
C PRO A 73 9.96 10.24 10.88
N GLY A 74 10.13 9.56 12.01
CA GLY A 74 9.29 8.45 12.47
C GLY A 74 7.78 8.73 12.45
N PRO A 75 7.28 9.89 12.92
CA PRO A 75 5.85 10.20 12.91
C PRO A 75 5.25 10.21 11.50
N TRP A 76 5.94 10.81 10.52
CA TRP A 76 5.46 10.85 9.13
C TRP A 76 5.45 9.46 8.49
N ARG A 77 6.47 8.64 8.79
CA ARG A 77 6.51 7.24 8.35
C ARG A 77 5.34 6.44 8.93
N LEU A 78 5.01 6.62 10.21
CA LEU A 78 3.90 5.93 10.86
C LEU A 78 2.55 6.31 10.24
N VAL A 79 2.29 7.61 10.06
CA VAL A 79 1.04 8.10 9.45
C VAL A 79 0.92 7.59 8.01
N THR A 80 2.00 7.69 7.22
CA THR A 80 2.03 7.17 5.84
C THR A 80 1.68 5.69 5.79
N ALA A 81 2.34 4.88 6.64
CA ALA A 81 2.10 3.44 6.68
C ALA A 81 0.66 3.12 7.08
N ALA A 82 0.14 3.77 8.13
CA ALA A 82 -1.24 3.57 8.58
C ALA A 82 -2.26 3.91 7.49
N CYS A 83 -2.08 5.05 6.81
CA CYS A 83 -2.93 5.48 5.71
C CYS A 83 -2.94 4.48 4.55
N TRP A 84 -1.78 3.99 4.11
CA TRP A 84 -1.73 3.01 3.02
C TRP A 84 -2.24 1.63 3.41
N ILE A 85 -1.96 1.15 4.62
CA ILE A 85 -2.48 -0.15 5.10
C ILE A 85 -4.01 -0.08 5.16
N ALA A 86 -4.56 0.91 5.88
CA ALA A 86 -6.00 1.06 6.01
C ALA A 86 -6.67 1.37 4.66
N GLY A 87 -6.06 2.23 3.84
CA GLY A 87 -6.56 2.57 2.51
C GLY A 87 -6.57 1.37 1.57
N THR A 88 -5.56 0.51 1.60
CA THR A 88 -5.53 -0.73 0.78
C THR A 88 -6.60 -1.72 1.23
N LEU A 89 -6.76 -1.91 2.55
CA LEU A 89 -7.79 -2.80 3.09
C LEU A 89 -9.20 -2.31 2.75
N LEU A 90 -9.47 -1.01 2.87
CA LEU A 90 -10.79 -0.44 2.57
C LEU A 90 -11.03 -0.35 1.06
N PHE A 91 -10.06 0.11 0.27
CA PHE A 91 -10.23 0.27 -1.17
C PHE A 91 -10.18 -1.09 -1.88
N SER A 92 -9.02 -1.76 -1.91
CA SER A 92 -8.86 -3.00 -2.66
C SER A 92 -9.64 -4.14 -2.01
N GLY A 93 -9.63 -4.22 -0.67
CA GLY A 93 -10.38 -5.24 0.06
C GLY A 93 -11.89 -5.19 -0.19
N SER A 94 -12.49 -4.00 -0.28
CA SER A 94 -13.93 -3.90 -0.61
C SER A 94 -14.26 -4.36 -2.02
N LEU A 95 -13.39 -4.09 -2.99
CA LEU A 95 -13.56 -4.57 -4.37
C LEU A 95 -13.36 -6.09 -4.48
N TYR A 96 -12.38 -6.66 -3.76
CA TYR A 96 -12.23 -8.12 -3.66
C TYR A 96 -13.48 -8.78 -3.06
N ALA A 97 -14.01 -8.19 -1.97
CA ALA A 97 -15.21 -8.68 -1.33
C ALA A 97 -16.46 -8.57 -2.22
N LEU A 98 -16.57 -7.48 -3.00
CA LEU A 98 -17.66 -7.30 -3.96
C LEU A 98 -17.70 -8.43 -4.98
N ILE A 99 -16.55 -8.80 -5.56
CA ILE A 99 -16.49 -9.87 -6.56
C ILE A 99 -16.73 -11.25 -5.92
N LEU A 100 -16.15 -11.52 -4.75
CA LEU A 100 -16.32 -12.82 -4.07
C LEU A 100 -17.73 -13.09 -3.57
N PHE A 101 -18.38 -12.08 -3.00
CA PHE A 101 -19.63 -12.25 -2.28
C PHE A 101 -20.84 -11.66 -3.01
N GLY A 102 -20.63 -10.97 -4.13
CA GLY A 102 -21.69 -10.22 -4.84
C GLY A 102 -22.29 -9.09 -4.01
N GLN A 103 -21.72 -8.79 -2.84
CA GLN A 103 -22.28 -7.83 -1.89
C GLN A 103 -21.58 -6.49 -2.03
N ALA A 104 -22.35 -5.48 -2.44
CA ALA A 104 -21.90 -4.09 -2.33
C ALA A 104 -21.71 -3.73 -0.85
N TRP A 105 -20.47 -3.43 -0.48
CA TRP A 105 -20.17 -2.77 0.80
C TRP A 105 -20.79 -1.37 0.81
N PRO A 106 -20.97 -0.73 1.99
CA PRO A 106 -21.50 0.62 2.06
C PRO A 106 -20.77 1.55 1.09
N GLY A 107 -21.51 2.32 0.28
CA GLY A 107 -20.96 3.07 -0.87
C GLY A 107 -19.84 4.07 -0.53
N LEU A 108 -19.57 4.32 0.75
CA LEU A 108 -18.48 5.18 1.23
C LEU A 108 -17.17 4.43 1.53
N VAL A 109 -17.16 3.10 1.57
CA VAL A 109 -15.96 2.33 1.96
C VAL A 109 -14.84 2.49 0.95
N THR A 110 -15.12 2.27 -0.34
CA THR A 110 -14.12 2.42 -1.40
C THR A 110 -13.63 3.87 -1.53
N PRO A 111 -14.50 4.90 -1.54
CA PRO A 111 -14.06 6.31 -1.51
C PRO A 111 -13.20 6.67 -0.29
N LEU A 112 -13.56 6.19 0.90
CA LEU A 112 -12.77 6.43 2.11
C LEU A 112 -11.39 5.76 2.02
N GLY A 113 -11.33 4.54 1.49
CA GLY A 113 -10.07 3.87 1.20
C GLY A 113 -9.19 4.70 0.26
N GLY A 114 -9.76 5.18 -0.85
CA GLY A 114 -9.06 6.04 -1.81
C GLY A 114 -8.53 7.33 -1.19
N LEU A 115 -9.32 7.97 -0.31
CA LEU A 115 -8.88 9.14 0.44
C LEU A 115 -7.67 8.83 1.33
N LEU A 116 -7.68 7.70 2.04
CA LEU A 116 -6.53 7.29 2.85
C LEU A 116 -5.30 7.00 1.99
N LEU A 117 -5.46 6.39 0.82
CA LEU A 117 -4.36 6.19 -0.11
C LEU A 117 -3.72 7.53 -0.52
N MET A 118 -4.53 8.53 -0.87
CA MET A 118 -4.07 9.89 -1.19
C MET A 118 -3.38 10.57 0.01
N LEU A 119 -3.97 10.47 1.20
CA LEU A 119 -3.41 11.05 2.43
C LEU A 119 -2.07 10.42 2.80
N GLY A 120 -1.87 9.13 2.51
CA GLY A 120 -0.57 8.47 2.68
C GLY A 120 0.52 9.09 1.80
N TRP A 121 0.23 9.32 0.51
CA TRP A 121 1.16 10.00 -0.39
C TRP A 121 1.48 11.42 0.06
N LEU A 122 0.44 12.17 0.48
CA LEU A 122 0.62 13.52 1.02
C LEU A 122 1.47 13.52 2.30
N ALA A 123 1.22 12.58 3.22
CA ALA A 123 2.00 12.45 4.45
C ALA A 123 3.46 12.07 4.19
N TRP A 124 3.72 11.24 3.18
CA TRP A 124 5.10 10.92 2.80
C TRP A 124 5.80 12.14 2.21
N LEU A 125 5.14 12.84 1.28
CA LEU A 125 5.64 14.08 0.67
C LEU A 125 5.95 15.15 1.73
N THR A 126 5.01 15.41 2.64
CA THR A 126 5.21 16.40 3.72
C THR A 126 6.37 16.02 4.62
N GLY A 127 6.51 14.73 4.94
CA GLY A 127 7.60 14.23 5.75
C GLY A 127 8.96 14.32 5.03
N VAL A 128 9.00 14.16 3.70
CA VAL A 128 10.21 14.40 2.88
C VAL A 128 10.58 15.88 2.88
N ILE A 129 9.62 16.78 2.66
CA ILE A 129 9.85 18.23 2.67
C ILE A 129 10.30 18.73 4.05
N ARG A 130 9.75 18.14 5.12
CA ARG A 130 10.08 18.51 6.51
C ARG A 130 11.28 17.76 7.07
N ALA A 131 11.84 16.78 6.35
CA ALA A 131 13.07 16.13 6.78
C ALA A 131 14.19 17.18 6.74
N LYS A 132 14.74 17.52 7.92
CA LYS A 132 15.94 18.37 7.98
C LYS A 132 17.04 17.66 7.20
N LYS A 133 17.79 18.39 6.37
CA LYS A 133 19.04 17.86 5.81
C LYS A 133 19.88 17.37 6.99
N ALA A 134 20.30 16.10 6.93
CA ALA A 134 21.27 15.59 7.89
C ALA A 134 22.52 16.49 7.80
N PRO A 135 23.09 16.94 8.94
CA PRO A 135 24.32 17.72 8.94
C PRO A 135 25.49 16.94 8.35
#